data_AF-A0A1Y0GWW6-F1
#
_entry.id   AF-A0A1Y0GWW6-F1
#
_cell.length_a   1.000
_cell.length_b   1.000
_cell.length_c   1.000
_cell.angle_alpha   90.00
_cell.angle_beta   90.00
_cell.angle_gamma   90.00
#
_symmetry.space_group_name_H-M   'P 1'
#
loop_
_entity.id
_entity.type
_entity.pdbx_description
1 polymer ?
#
loop_
_entity_poly.entity_id
_entity_poly.type
_entity_poly.pdbx_seq_one_letter_code
_entity_poly.pdbx_strand_id
1 'polypeptide(L)'
;MLGNQMIGISQIMVYAGAIMVLFLFVIMILKDQTPEDDKSLFQDRRFIFGLLSAIVICGLIWALVINPTMQSFGGEMDRSYGSPQAIGRSFFTTYVWPFEIISILLLVGIVGSIMLAKRKF
;
A
#
# COMPACT_ATOMS: atom_id res chain seq x y z
N MET A 1 -1.45 19.85 7.46
CA MET A 1 -0.45 18.86 7.91
C MET A 1 -1.20 17.83 8.74
N LEU A 2 -1.57 16.69 8.15
CA LEU A 2 -2.31 15.63 8.83
C LEU A 2 -1.41 15.10 9.97
N GLY A 3 -1.89 15.07 11.22
CA GLY A 3 -1.11 14.90 12.45
C GLY A 3 -0.34 13.58 12.65
N ASN A 4 0.03 12.85 11.59
CA ASN A 4 0.71 11.55 11.65
C ASN A 4 2.10 11.59 10.98
N GLN A 5 3.02 12.35 11.58
CA GLN A 5 4.40 12.47 11.08
C GLN A 5 5.11 11.12 10.95
N MET A 6 4.89 10.19 11.88
CA MET A 6 5.55 8.86 11.85
C MET A 6 5.15 8.07 10.60
N ILE A 7 3.86 8.01 10.26
CA ILE A 7 3.37 7.24 9.10
C ILE A 7 3.93 7.82 7.80
N GLY A 8 3.99 9.14 7.69
CA GLY A 8 4.58 9.80 6.53
C GLY A 8 6.06 9.44 6.33
N ILE A 9 6.84 9.45 7.41
CA ILE A 9 8.26 9.06 7.36
C ILE A 9 8.41 7.57 7.00
N SER A 10 7.61 6.69 7.61
CA SER A 10 7.61 5.26 7.30
C SER A 10 7.26 4.98 5.84
N GLN A 11 6.31 5.72 5.25
CA GLN A 11 5.93 5.59 3.84
C GLN A 11 7.12 5.90 2.93
N ILE A 12 7.86 6.96 3.21
CA ILE A 12 9.04 7.34 2.42
C ILE A 12 10.13 6.27 2.58
N MET A 13 10.44 5.84 3.81
CA MET A 13 11.51 4.86 4.07
C MET A 13 11.23 3.48 3.47
N VAL A 14 10.01 2.95 3.66
CA VAL A 14 9.67 1.59 3.27
C VAL A 14 9.18 1.53 1.83
N TYR A 15 8.15 2.31 1.49
CA TYR A 15 7.53 2.22 0.17
C TYR A 15 8.43 2.84 -0.89
N ALA A 16 8.74 4.14 -0.77
CA ALA A 16 9.56 4.82 -1.76
C ALA A 16 11.03 4.36 -1.70
N GLY A 17 11.57 4.11 -0.50
CA GLY A 17 12.99 3.78 -0.31
C GLY A 17 13.35 2.33 -0.60
N ALA A 18 12.60 1.36 -0.09
CA ALA A 18 12.96 -0.05 -0.24
C ALA A 18 12.19 -0.75 -1.36
N ILE A 19 10.86 -0.69 -1.33
CA ILE A 19 10.00 -1.45 -2.25
C ILE A 19 10.15 -0.93 -3.68
N MET A 20 9.94 0.37 -3.90
CA MET A 20 10.00 0.96 -5.24
C MET A 20 11.38 0.78 -5.87
N VAL A 21 12.46 0.97 -5.10
CA VAL A 21 13.83 0.78 -5.60
C VAL A 21 14.09 -0.68 -6.02
N LEU A 22 13.65 -1.67 -5.23
CA LEU A 22 13.73 -3.09 -5.60
C LEU A 22 12.96 -3.37 -6.91
N PHE A 23 11.74 -2.84 -7.04
CA PHE A 23 10.97 -2.97 -8.28
C PHE A 23 11.67 -2.34 -9.48
N LEU A 24 12.26 -1.15 -9.31
CA LEU A 24 13.04 -0.49 -10.37
C LEU A 24 14.21 -1.35 -10.82
N PHE A 25 14.93 -2.00 -9.89
CA PHE A 25 15.97 -2.97 -10.26
C PHE A 25 15.40 -4.15 -11.05
N VAL A 26 14.29 -4.73 -10.60
CA VAL A 26 13.66 -5.88 -11.26
C VAL A 26 13.23 -5.51 -12.69
N ILE A 27 12.51 -4.40 -12.88
CA ILE A 27 12.06 -3.99 -14.23
C ILE A 27 13.23 -3.59 -15.13
N MET A 28 14.31 -3.04 -14.55
CA MET A 28 15.51 -2.69 -15.32
C MET A 28 16.19 -3.95 -15.87
N ILE A 29 16.32 -4.99 -15.05
CA ILE A 29 16.88 -6.28 -15.47
C ILE A 29 15.95 -6.99 -16.45
N LEU A 30 14.64 -6.90 -16.25
CA LEU A 30 13.63 -7.59 -17.05
C LEU A 30 13.20 -6.81 -18.31
N LYS A 31 13.87 -5.70 -18.63
CA LYS A 31 13.52 -4.85 -19.77
C LYS A 31 13.81 -5.58 -21.08
N ASP A 32 12.82 -6.33 -21.55
CA ASP A 32 12.76 -6.85 -22.91
C ASP A 32 12.35 -5.72 -23.88
N GLN A 33 13.04 -5.63 -25.01
CA GLN A 33 12.75 -4.65 -26.05
C GLN A 33 11.88 -5.29 -27.12
N THR A 34 10.61 -5.54 -26.81
CA THR A 34 9.62 -5.83 -27.84
C THR A 34 8.75 -4.58 -28.04
N PRO A 35 9.05 -3.75 -29.06
CA PRO A 35 8.06 -2.83 -29.59
C PRO A 35 7.12 -3.62 -30.48
N GLU A 36 5.85 -3.75 -30.11
CA GLU A 36 4.75 -3.95 -31.07
C GLU A 36 3.39 -3.82 -30.35
N ASP A 37 2.99 -2.55 -30.27
CA ASP A 37 1.73 -2.04 -30.80
C ASP A 37 0.89 -3.06 -31.59
N ASP A 38 -0.12 -3.67 -30.96
CA ASP A 38 -1.21 -4.32 -31.72
C ASP A 38 -2.49 -4.63 -30.90
N LYS A 39 -3.02 -3.66 -30.13
CA LYS A 39 -4.28 -3.88 -29.36
C LYS A 39 -5.25 -2.70 -29.36
N SER A 40 -5.36 -1.95 -30.45
CA SER A 40 -6.15 -0.71 -30.48
C SER A 40 -7.68 -0.87 -30.34
N LEU A 41 -8.27 -2.06 -30.49
CA LEU A 41 -9.74 -2.22 -30.43
C LEU A 41 -10.27 -2.98 -29.20
N PHE A 42 -9.56 -3.99 -28.68
CA PHE A 42 -9.94 -4.68 -27.44
C PHE A 42 -9.52 -3.93 -26.17
N GLN A 43 -8.51 -3.06 -26.28
CA GLN A 43 -8.07 -2.19 -25.20
C GLN A 43 -9.09 -1.08 -24.95
N ASP A 44 -9.74 -0.55 -25.99
CA ASP A 44 -10.66 0.58 -25.88
C ASP A 44 -11.93 0.22 -25.08
N ARG A 45 -12.52 -0.95 -25.35
CA ARG A 45 -13.70 -1.41 -24.60
C ARG A 45 -13.35 -1.77 -23.15
N ARG A 46 -12.19 -2.38 -22.89
CA ARG A 46 -11.68 -2.62 -21.52
C ARG A 46 -11.33 -1.33 -20.80
N PHE A 47 -10.82 -0.34 -21.50
CA PHE A 47 -10.52 0.98 -20.97
C PHE A 47 -11.80 1.72 -20.59
N ILE A 48 -12.85 1.67 -21.43
CA ILE A 48 -14.17 2.22 -21.12
C ILE A 48 -14.79 1.54 -19.89
N PHE A 49 -14.77 0.20 -19.80
CA PHE A 49 -15.27 -0.49 -18.61
C PHE A 49 -14.43 -0.19 -17.36
N GLY A 50 -13.11 -0.09 -17.51
CA GLY A 50 -12.19 0.30 -16.43
C GLY A 50 -12.50 1.71 -15.93
N LEU A 51 -12.65 2.67 -16.84
CA LEU A 51 -12.98 4.06 -16.53
C LEU A 51 -14.36 4.17 -15.87
N LEU A 52 -15.36 3.46 -16.40
CA LEU A 52 -16.71 3.45 -15.84
C LEU A 52 -16.72 2.84 -14.42
N SER A 53 -15.96 1.77 -14.20
CA SER A 53 -15.80 1.19 -12.85
C SER A 53 -15.11 2.17 -11.88
N ALA A 54 -14.07 2.89 -12.34
CA ALA A 54 -13.39 3.88 -11.54
C ALA A 54 -14.31 5.06 -11.18
N ILE A 55 -15.13 5.53 -12.13
CA ILE A 55 -16.12 6.59 -11.91
C ILE A 55 -17.18 6.13 -10.89
N VAL A 56 -17.68 4.91 -11.01
CA VAL A 56 -18.68 4.36 -10.07
C VAL A 56 -18.09 4.25 -8.67
N ILE A 57 -16.87 3.73 -8.53
CA ILE A 57 -16.19 3.63 -7.22
C ILE A 57 -15.95 5.03 -6.64
N CYS A 58 -15.49 5.98 -7.45
CA CYS A 58 -15.24 7.35 -7.01
C CYS A 58 -16.54 8.04 -6.58
N GLY A 59 -17.63 7.87 -7.33
CA GLY A 59 -18.96 8.38 -7.00
C GLY A 59 -19.53 7.74 -5.73
N LEU A 60 -19.30 6.44 -5.52
CA LEU A 60 -19.70 5.74 -4.30
C LEU A 60 -18.95 6.25 -3.08
N ILE A 61 -17.63 6.44 -3.18
CA ILE A 61 -16.81 7.03 -2.11
C ILE A 61 -17.28 8.45 -1.81
N TRP A 62 -17.51 9.26 -2.85
CA TRP A 62 -18.01 10.63 -2.71
C TRP A 62 -19.37 10.68 -1.99
N ALA A 63 -20.29 9.80 -2.37
CA ALA A 63 -21.59 9.67 -1.71
C ALA A 63 -21.43 9.26 -0.24
N LEU A 64 -20.57 8.29 0.07
CA LEU A 64 -20.32 7.84 1.44
C LEU A 64 -19.71 8.95 2.32
N VAL A 65 -18.84 9.79 1.77
CA VAL A 65 -18.19 10.89 2.50
C VAL A 65 -19.14 12.06 2.78
N ILE A 66 -20.07 12.35 1.86
CA ILE A 66 -21.03 13.46 2.01
C ILE A 66 -22.21 13.10 2.92
N ASN A 67 -22.55 11.81 3.06
CA ASN A 67 -23.64 11.38 3.92
C ASN A 67 -23.38 11.77 5.40
N PRO A 68 -24.16 12.72 5.97
CA PRO A 68 -23.91 13.25 7.32
C PRO A 68 -24.14 12.21 8.42
N THR A 69 -24.86 11.12 8.12
CA THR A 69 -25.10 9.99 9.03
C THR A 69 -23.81 9.25 9.42
N MET A 70 -22.73 9.42 8.65
CA MET A 70 -21.40 8.84 8.93
C MET A 70 -20.41 9.84 9.55
N GLN A 71 -20.81 11.09 9.81
CA GLN A 71 -19.91 12.15 10.29
C GLN A 71 -19.70 12.16 11.81
N SER A 72 -20.13 11.15 12.56
CA SER A 72 -19.95 11.10 14.02
C SER A 72 -18.56 10.64 14.49
N PHE A 73 -17.58 10.48 13.59
CA PHE A 73 -16.18 10.16 13.97
C PHE A 73 -15.38 11.39 14.44
N GLY A 74 -16.04 12.37 15.05
CA GLY A 74 -15.44 13.56 15.64
C GLY A 74 -15.15 13.37 17.13
N GLY A 75 -14.37 12.35 17.50
CA GLY A 75 -13.77 12.31 18.83
C GLY A 75 -12.62 13.31 18.89
N GLU A 76 -12.49 14.06 19.98
CA GLU A 76 -11.37 14.98 20.21
C GLU A 76 -10.04 14.23 20.00
N MET A 77 -9.36 14.47 18.88
CA MET A 77 -8.02 13.94 18.62
C MET A 77 -7.05 14.67 19.52
N ASP A 78 -6.60 13.97 20.56
CA ASP A 78 -5.46 14.41 21.38
C ASP A 78 -4.25 14.69 20.47
N ARG A 79 -3.51 15.75 20.75
CA ARG A 79 -2.34 16.17 19.96
C ARG A 79 -1.20 15.16 20.00
N SER A 80 -1.29 14.13 20.85
CA SER A 80 -0.37 13.01 20.95
C SER A 80 -0.65 11.87 19.95
N TYR A 81 -1.83 11.88 19.29
CA TYR A 81 -2.14 10.94 18.20
C TYR A 81 -1.14 11.15 17.06
N GLY A 82 -0.40 10.09 16.71
CA GLY A 82 0.60 10.14 15.65
C GLY A 82 2.06 10.23 16.11
N SER A 83 2.31 10.35 17.42
CA SER A 83 3.69 10.31 17.95
C SER A 83 4.32 8.92 17.85
N PRO A 84 5.62 8.80 17.55
CA PRO A 84 6.29 7.50 17.47
C PRO A 84 6.18 6.67 18.76
N GLN A 85 6.23 7.33 19.92
CA GLN A 85 6.12 6.70 21.22
C GLN A 85 4.71 6.13 21.46
N ALA A 86 3.66 6.87 21.12
CA ALA A 86 2.29 6.39 21.26
C ALA A 86 1.99 5.21 20.33
N ILE A 87 2.44 5.29 19.07
CA ILE A 87 2.23 4.22 18.09
C ILE A 87 3.04 2.97 18.49
N GLY A 88 4.30 3.14 18.87
CA GLY A 88 5.14 2.04 19.35
C GLY A 88 4.54 1.33 20.55
N ARG A 89 4.04 2.08 21.55
CA ARG A 89 3.36 1.48 22.71
C ARG A 89 2.13 0.67 22.28
N SER A 90 1.33 1.19 21.36
CA SER A 90 0.13 0.51 20.87
C SER A 90 0.44 -0.83 20.19
N PHE A 91 1.54 -0.93 19.42
CA PHE A 91 1.98 -2.20 18.83
C PHE A 91 2.34 -3.26 19.87
N PHE A 92 2.99 -2.86 20.96
CA PHE A 92 3.43 -3.78 22.01
C PHE A 92 2.41 -4.02 23.13
N THR A 93 1.28 -3.30 23.17
CA THR A 93 0.23 -3.52 24.18
C THR A 93 -1.08 -4.00 23.58
N THR A 94 -1.60 -3.25 22.60
CA THR A 94 -2.96 -3.46 22.08
C THR A 94 -2.94 -4.35 20.84
N TYR A 95 -1.92 -4.17 20.00
CA TYR A 95 -1.79 -4.86 18.71
C TYR A 95 -0.68 -5.91 18.68
N VAL A 96 -0.41 -6.54 19.83
CA VAL A 96 0.64 -7.57 19.95
C VAL A 96 0.40 -8.74 18.99
N TRP A 97 -0.84 -9.23 18.92
CA TRP A 97 -1.19 -10.36 18.05
C TRP A 97 -0.99 -10.03 16.55
N PRO A 98 -1.54 -8.94 16.00
CA PRO A 98 -1.24 -8.53 14.63
C PRO A 98 0.25 -8.30 14.37
N PHE A 99 0.97 -7.68 15.33
CA PHE A 99 2.40 -7.44 15.20
C PHE A 99 3.21 -8.74 15.08
N GLU A 100 2.86 -9.75 15.87
CA GLU A 100 3.53 -11.06 15.82
C GLU A 100 3.28 -11.76 14.47
N ILE A 101 2.04 -11.74 13.97
CA ILE A 101 1.69 -12.33 12.67
C ILE A 101 2.47 -11.67 11.53
N ILE A 102 2.60 -10.35 11.56
CA ILE A 102 3.38 -9.60 10.56
C ILE A 102 4.87 -9.94 10.68
N SER A 103 5.40 -10.07 11.90
CA SER A 103 6.79 -10.47 12.13
C SER A 103 7.09 -11.85 11.54
N ILE A 104 6.19 -12.82 11.76
CA ILE A 104 6.29 -14.16 11.16
C ILE A 104 6.16 -14.09 9.63
N LEU A 105 5.23 -13.27 9.11
CA LEU A 105 5.07 -13.09 7.67
C LEU A 105 6.35 -12.55 7.02
N LEU A 106 7.01 -11.57 7.65
CA LEU A 106 8.29 -11.02 7.20
C LEU A 106 9.41 -12.06 7.25
N LEU A 107 9.47 -12.85 8.33
CA LEU A 107 10.43 -13.96 8.44
C LEU A 107 10.25 -14.98 7.31
N VAL A 108 9.00 -15.41 7.07
CA VAL A 108 8.65 -16.34 5.98
C VAL A 108 9.00 -15.72 4.62
N GLY A 109 8.76 -14.41 4.43
CA GLY A 109 9.14 -13.69 3.24
C GLY A 109 10.64 -13.76 2.96
N ILE A 110 11.47 -13.47 3.97
CA ILE A 110 12.94 -13.53 3.84
C ILE A 110 13.40 -14.96 3.53
N VAL A 111 12.93 -15.95 4.29
CA VAL A 111 13.28 -17.37 4.06
C VAL A 111 12.84 -17.81 2.66
N GLY A 112 11.63 -17.45 2.25
CA GLY A 112 11.09 -17.74 0.93
C GLY A 112 11.91 -17.13 -0.20
N SER A 113 12.29 -15.84 -0.08
CA SER A 113 13.15 -15.17 -1.04
C SER A 113 14.52 -15.86 -1.17
N ILE A 114 15.14 -16.25 -0.05
CA ILE A 114 16.42 -16.97 -0.05
C ILE A 114 16.28 -18.34 -0.74
N MET A 115 15.24 -19.10 -0.40
CA MET A 115 15.00 -20.42 -0.99
C MET A 115 14.77 -20.34 -2.51
N LEU A 116 14.02 -19.33 -2.97
CA LEU A 116 13.80 -19.08 -4.39
C LEU A 116 15.09 -18.66 -5.11
N ALA A 117 15.90 -17.78 -4.50
CA ALA A 117 17.18 -17.37 -5.06
C ALA A 117 18.17 -18.53 -5.21
N LYS A 118 18.17 -19.48 -4.25
CA LYS A 118 19.02 -20.67 -4.29
C LYS A 118 18.57 -21.74 -5.29
N ARG A 119 17.32 -21.72 -5.76
CA ARG A 119 16.76 -22.79 -6.61
C ARG A 119 17.24 -22.74 -8.07
N LYS A 120 18.02 -21.73 -8.45
CA LYS A 120 18.56 -21.55 -9.81
C LYS A 120 20.09 -21.45 -9.88
N PHE A 121 20.78 -21.93 -8.84
CA PHE A 121 22.22 -22.23 -8.89
C PHE A 121 22.44 -23.67 -8.43
#